data_AF-A0A519UJY8-F1
#
_entry.id   AF-A0A519UJY8-F1
#
_cell.length_a   1.000
_cell.length_b   1.000
_cell.length_c   1.000
_cell.angle_alpha   90.00
_cell.angle_beta   90.00
_cell.angle_gamma   90.00
#
_symmetry.space_group_name_H-M   'P 1'
#
loop_
_entity.id
_entity.type
_entity.pdbx_description
1 polymer ?
#
loop_
_entity_poly.entity_id
_entity_poly.type
_entity_poly.pdbx_seq_one_letter_code
_entity_poly.pdbx_strand_id
1 'polypeptide(L)'
;MTDFKLVNIVDSQLNDIESEITLPVITGSSSNNFQTFNAQAGIGNSQIQFNVQVPSLSTAVSRHFLVQTQLDIQVDITGGVTEGYWEPDEVLFSYGKSNSLQAFPLNALLSTIQSNLNNANFSVNTRDVMAGLLKMYNYEELARYNSLSPSLIDSFYQDYRDGLGSNNNVLANYSTGSYAKEYQPRGVFPVVLLDLQGNVLPSLEIRADDAGTSPLASFIVRFKTTEPLLFLSPYISGNSNNHGAFLGINNLTLTMNLGDASRVMSNASYALRKDNEDPVKTIANVSLKQYAGASLMLNFLNIPPTLYAKMEAKNIVNYNQYTSYNYTAGMTLPKPNGGTMSSVQYSFNNIQ
;
A
#
# COMPACT_ATOMS: atom_id res chain seq x y z
N MET A 1 -14.95 -15.50 -24.47
CA MET A 1 -15.73 -16.17 -23.40
C MET A 1 -15.82 -17.71 -23.59
N THR A 2 -15.04 -18.33 -24.49
CA THR A 2 -15.04 -19.78 -24.76
C THR A 2 -14.16 -20.62 -23.83
N ASP A 3 -13.33 -19.98 -23.01
CA ASP A 3 -12.23 -20.65 -22.30
C ASP A 3 -12.57 -20.95 -20.82
N PHE A 4 -13.79 -20.64 -20.37
CA PHE A 4 -14.26 -20.93 -19.02
C PHE A 4 -15.22 -22.11 -19.05
N LYS A 5 -14.85 -23.22 -18.38
CA LYS A 5 -15.70 -24.39 -18.23
C LYS A 5 -16.61 -24.23 -17.01
N LEU A 6 -17.92 -24.29 -17.22
CA LEU A 6 -18.90 -24.34 -16.13
C LEU A 6 -18.96 -25.75 -15.53
N VAL A 7 -18.99 -25.83 -14.20
CA VAL A 7 -19.13 -27.08 -13.45
C VAL A 7 -20.34 -26.95 -12.53
N ASN A 8 -21.21 -27.96 -12.52
CA ASN A 8 -22.37 -28.00 -11.62
C ASN A 8 -21.94 -28.48 -10.24
N ILE A 9 -22.29 -27.73 -9.19
CA ILE A 9 -22.00 -28.07 -7.79
C ILE A 9 -23.35 -28.37 -7.13
N VAL A 10 -23.51 -29.60 -6.62
CA VAL A 10 -24.72 -30.05 -5.92
C VAL A 10 -24.52 -29.83 -4.41
N ASP A 11 -25.61 -29.59 -3.69
CA ASP A 11 -25.59 -29.40 -2.24
C ASP A 11 -24.96 -30.59 -1.50
N SER A 12 -24.05 -30.33 -0.56
CA SER A 12 -23.31 -31.36 0.18
C SER A 12 -24.21 -32.30 0.97
N GLN A 13 -25.33 -31.83 1.51
CA GLN A 13 -26.24 -32.69 2.28
C GLN A 13 -26.91 -33.75 1.42
N LEU A 14 -26.99 -33.53 0.11
CA LEU A 14 -27.56 -34.48 -0.86
C LEU A 14 -26.47 -35.26 -1.59
N ASN A 15 -25.35 -34.61 -1.91
CA ASN A 15 -24.23 -35.21 -2.63
C ASN A 15 -23.45 -36.22 -1.77
N ASP A 16 -23.47 -36.07 -0.44
CA ASP A 16 -22.67 -36.92 0.47
C ASP A 16 -23.46 -38.13 1.00
N ILE A 17 -24.69 -38.38 0.52
CA ILE A 17 -25.45 -39.60 0.82
C ILE A 17 -25.00 -40.73 -0.11
N GLU A 18 -23.80 -41.27 0.14
CA GLU A 18 -23.20 -42.34 -0.66
C GLU A 18 -22.72 -43.51 0.21
N SER A 19 -22.50 -44.67 -0.43
CA SER A 19 -22.04 -45.90 0.26
C SER A 19 -20.55 -45.90 0.59
N GLU A 20 -19.80 -44.94 0.06
CA GLU A 20 -18.35 -44.82 0.19
C GLU A 20 -17.98 -43.38 0.53
N ILE A 21 -16.95 -43.21 1.36
CA ILE A 21 -16.42 -41.88 1.70
C ILE A 21 -15.12 -41.68 0.92
N THR A 22 -15.13 -40.73 -0.01
CA THR A 22 -13.91 -40.36 -0.74
C THR A 22 -13.00 -39.51 0.15
N LEU A 23 -11.82 -40.03 0.48
CA LEU A 23 -10.81 -39.27 1.21
C LEU A 23 -9.82 -38.64 0.22
N PRO A 24 -9.81 -37.31 0.06
CA PRO A 24 -8.90 -36.65 -0.87
C PRO A 24 -7.46 -36.67 -0.35
N VAL A 25 -6.51 -37.11 -1.18
CA VAL A 25 -5.07 -36.98 -0.93
C VAL A 25 -4.54 -35.79 -1.70
N ILE A 26 -4.02 -34.78 -0.99
CA ILE A 26 -3.47 -33.57 -1.60
C ILE A 26 -1.98 -33.78 -1.89
N THR A 27 -1.61 -33.80 -3.17
CA THR A 27 -0.22 -33.83 -3.61
C THR A 27 0.22 -32.45 -4.08
N GLY A 28 1.32 -31.94 -3.54
CA GLY A 28 1.89 -30.62 -3.87
C GLY A 28 3.23 -30.67 -4.61
N SER A 29 3.90 -29.53 -4.65
CA SER A 29 5.30 -29.41 -5.09
C SER A 29 6.22 -30.34 -4.29
N SER A 30 7.31 -30.82 -4.91
CA SER A 30 8.32 -31.62 -4.21
C SER A 30 9.15 -30.77 -3.25
N SER A 31 9.30 -29.47 -3.53
CA SER A 31 9.93 -28.51 -2.63
C SER A 31 9.42 -27.09 -2.89
N ASN A 32 9.31 -26.31 -1.82
CA ASN A 32 9.02 -24.87 -1.85
C ASN A 32 10.26 -24.10 -1.42
N ASN A 33 10.82 -23.28 -2.31
CA ASN A 33 12.03 -22.52 -2.06
C ASN A 33 11.74 -21.01 -2.09
N PHE A 34 11.85 -20.39 -0.92
CA PHE A 34 11.71 -18.95 -0.79
C PHE A 34 13.06 -18.28 -1.01
N GLN A 35 13.15 -17.43 -2.03
CA GLN A 35 14.37 -16.70 -2.37
C GLN A 35 14.12 -15.20 -2.35
N THR A 36 15.18 -14.46 -2.01
CA THR A 36 15.17 -13.00 -1.94
C THR A 36 16.12 -12.43 -2.99
N PHE A 37 15.65 -11.47 -3.78
CA PHE A 37 16.43 -10.77 -4.79
C PHE A 37 16.60 -9.32 -4.37
N ASN A 38 17.84 -8.85 -4.28
CA ASN A 38 18.13 -7.46 -3.95
C ASN A 38 17.82 -6.54 -5.14
N ALA A 39 17.45 -5.30 -4.83
CA ALA A 39 17.31 -4.27 -5.84
C ALA A 39 18.65 -4.01 -6.55
N GLN A 40 18.59 -3.67 -7.83
CA GLN A 40 19.74 -3.31 -8.62
C GLN A 40 20.40 -2.05 -8.06
N ALA A 41 21.72 -2.09 -7.87
CA ALA A 41 22.49 -0.94 -7.40
C ALA A 41 22.60 0.12 -8.51
N GLY A 42 22.70 1.40 -8.13
CA GLY A 42 22.99 2.50 -9.06
C GLY A 42 21.80 3.05 -9.85
N ILE A 43 20.56 2.60 -9.59
CA ILE A 43 19.33 3.07 -10.25
C ILE A 43 18.84 4.44 -9.70
N GLY A 44 19.43 4.92 -8.60
CA GLY A 44 19.07 6.19 -7.94
C GLY A 44 17.90 6.06 -6.96
N ASN A 45 17.53 7.18 -6.32
CA ASN A 45 16.53 7.21 -5.24
C ASN A 45 15.07 7.32 -5.74
N SER A 46 14.85 7.46 -7.05
CA SER A 46 13.51 7.64 -7.64
C SER A 46 12.92 6.36 -8.23
N GLN A 47 13.67 5.26 -8.22
CA GLN A 47 13.24 3.99 -8.79
C GLN A 47 13.87 2.83 -8.03
N ILE A 48 13.11 1.74 -7.89
CA ILE A 48 13.57 0.44 -7.40
C ILE A 48 13.38 -0.55 -8.53
N GLN A 49 14.44 -1.27 -8.89
CA GLN A 49 14.39 -2.28 -9.95
C GLN A 49 14.91 -3.63 -9.46
N PHE A 50 14.21 -4.71 -9.81
CA PHE A 50 14.63 -6.09 -9.58
C PHE A 50 14.76 -6.82 -10.90
N ASN A 51 15.81 -7.63 -11.02
CA ASN A 51 15.98 -8.59 -12.10
C ASN A 51 16.08 -9.99 -11.48
N VAL A 52 15.14 -10.85 -11.84
CA VAL A 52 14.98 -12.19 -11.32
C VAL A 52 15.20 -13.16 -12.46
N GLN A 53 16.24 -13.98 -12.30
CA GLN A 53 16.54 -15.10 -13.18
C GLN A 53 15.86 -16.34 -12.60
N VAL A 54 14.95 -16.94 -13.35
CA VAL A 54 14.23 -18.13 -12.88
C VAL A 54 15.14 -19.35 -13.05
N PRO A 55 15.33 -20.20 -12.03
CA PRO A 55 16.33 -21.27 -12.07
C PRO A 55 16.15 -22.29 -13.20
N SER A 56 14.91 -22.53 -13.61
CA SER A 56 14.55 -23.45 -14.69
C SER A 56 13.17 -23.13 -15.24
N LEU A 57 12.93 -23.42 -16.52
CA LEU A 57 11.61 -23.32 -17.16
C LEU A 57 10.58 -24.29 -16.55
N SER A 58 11.02 -25.37 -15.93
CA SER A 58 10.17 -26.35 -15.24
C SER A 58 9.82 -25.97 -13.80
N THR A 59 10.42 -24.90 -13.26
CA THR A 59 10.11 -24.38 -11.94
C THR A 59 8.93 -23.42 -12.04
N ALA A 60 7.92 -23.63 -11.20
CA ALA A 60 6.79 -22.71 -11.10
C ALA A 60 7.12 -21.55 -10.15
N VAL A 61 6.68 -20.33 -10.47
CA VAL A 61 6.85 -19.14 -9.62
C VAL A 61 5.49 -18.72 -9.07
N SER A 62 5.35 -18.70 -7.75
CA SER A 62 4.11 -18.25 -7.10
C SER A 62 3.83 -16.79 -7.41
N ARG A 63 2.59 -16.44 -7.75
CA ARG A 63 2.18 -15.07 -8.09
C ARG A 63 2.04 -14.12 -6.91
N HIS A 64 2.26 -14.60 -5.69
CA HIS A 64 2.29 -13.80 -4.46
C HIS A 64 3.69 -13.26 -4.22
N PHE A 65 3.93 -12.04 -4.71
CA PHE A 65 5.21 -11.36 -4.60
C PHE A 65 5.14 -10.38 -3.43
N LEU A 66 6.17 -10.36 -2.60
CA LEU A 66 6.32 -9.40 -1.51
C LEU A 66 7.58 -8.56 -1.71
N VAL A 67 7.47 -7.26 -1.51
CA VAL A 67 8.59 -6.33 -1.55
C VAL A 67 8.83 -5.81 -0.14
N GLN A 68 10.03 -6.04 0.37
CA GLN A 68 10.48 -5.47 1.62
C GLN A 68 11.42 -4.29 1.35
N THR A 69 11.23 -3.19 2.05
CA THR A 69 12.11 -2.02 1.95
C THR A 69 12.06 -1.20 3.24
N GLN A 70 13.14 -0.48 3.53
CA GLN A 70 13.17 0.57 4.54
C GLN A 70 13.00 1.92 3.84
N LEU A 71 12.08 2.74 4.33
CA LEU A 71 11.81 4.08 3.83
C LEU A 71 12.14 5.11 4.91
N ASP A 72 12.85 6.16 4.49
CA ASP A 72 13.08 7.35 5.29
C ASP A 72 12.29 8.49 4.66
N ILE A 73 11.25 8.95 5.36
CA ILE A 73 10.37 10.02 4.93
C ILE A 73 10.69 11.27 5.74
N GLN A 74 11.03 12.37 5.07
CA GLN A 74 11.23 13.67 5.71
C GLN A 74 9.88 14.38 5.84
N VAL A 75 9.58 14.85 7.04
CA VAL A 75 8.38 15.62 7.37
C VAL A 75 8.82 17.02 7.78
N ASP A 76 8.25 18.02 7.12
CA ASP A 76 8.54 19.44 7.37
C ASP A 76 7.40 20.05 8.19
N ILE A 77 7.75 20.74 9.29
CA ILE A 77 6.78 21.36 10.21
C ILE A 77 6.45 22.77 9.72
N THR A 78 5.16 23.10 9.68
CA THR A 78 4.67 24.45 9.37
C THR A 78 5.24 25.46 10.36
N GLY A 79 5.72 26.62 9.88
CA GLY A 79 6.37 27.62 10.72
C GLY A 79 7.81 27.29 11.13
N GLY A 80 8.28 26.04 10.94
CA GLY A 80 9.64 25.63 11.26
C GLY A 80 10.07 26.03 12.67
N VAL A 81 11.31 26.50 12.81
CA VAL A 81 11.90 26.99 14.08
C VAL A 81 11.61 28.47 14.34
N THR A 82 10.50 29.01 13.83
CA THR A 82 10.15 30.43 14.03
C THR A 82 9.61 30.64 15.44
N GLU A 83 10.26 31.52 16.20
CA GLU A 83 9.87 31.85 17.57
C GLU A 83 8.46 32.44 17.64
N GLY A 84 7.66 31.97 18.60
CA GLY A 84 6.30 32.46 18.82
C GLY A 84 5.32 32.16 17.69
N TYR A 85 5.63 31.21 16.79
CA TYR A 85 4.69 30.82 15.73
C TYR A 85 3.50 30.05 16.31
N TRP A 86 3.76 29.09 17.21
CA TRP A 86 2.75 28.26 17.86
C TRP A 86 2.41 28.79 19.26
N GLU A 87 1.29 28.39 19.83
CA GLU A 87 1.10 28.52 21.28
C GLU A 87 2.08 27.59 22.03
N PRO A 88 2.56 27.99 23.23
CA PRO A 88 3.46 27.16 24.03
C PRO A 88 2.86 25.77 24.35
N ASP A 89 3.69 24.73 24.34
CA ASP A 89 3.32 23.33 24.64
C ASP A 89 2.30 22.68 23.67
N GLU A 90 2.07 23.28 22.50
CA GLU A 90 1.19 22.71 21.47
C GLU A 90 1.77 21.43 20.84
N VAL A 91 0.90 20.45 20.55
CA VAL A 91 1.33 19.18 19.93
C VAL A 91 1.39 19.33 18.41
N LEU A 92 2.62 19.39 17.88
CA LEU A 92 2.87 19.59 16.46
C LEU A 92 2.83 18.28 15.67
N PHE A 93 3.22 17.17 16.28
CA PHE A 93 3.17 15.84 15.67
C PHE A 93 3.04 14.78 16.76
N SER A 94 2.16 13.79 16.57
CA SER A 94 2.04 12.67 17.51
C SER A 94 1.72 11.39 16.74
N TYR A 95 2.71 10.49 16.63
CA TYR A 95 2.53 9.22 15.94
C TYR A 95 1.67 8.25 16.76
N GLY A 96 0.66 7.66 16.15
CA GLY A 96 -0.28 6.80 16.84
C GLY A 96 -1.39 7.55 17.58
N LYS A 97 -1.60 8.84 17.27
CA LYS A 97 -2.74 9.62 17.77
C LYS A 97 -3.33 10.50 16.68
N SER A 98 -2.56 11.48 16.22
CA SER A 98 -2.93 12.41 15.16
C SER A 98 -2.26 12.10 13.82
N ASN A 99 -1.19 11.33 13.83
CA ASN A 99 -0.40 11.03 12.65
C ASN A 99 -0.13 9.52 12.58
N SER A 100 -0.18 8.95 11.39
CA SER A 100 0.29 7.58 11.15
C SER A 100 0.66 7.40 9.69
N LEU A 101 1.28 6.27 9.36
CA LEU A 101 1.48 5.88 7.97
C LEU A 101 0.11 5.61 7.30
N GLN A 102 0.03 5.84 6.00
CA GLN A 102 -1.12 5.46 5.18
C GLN A 102 -1.19 3.93 5.03
N ALA A 103 -2.34 3.37 4.68
CA ALA A 103 -2.44 1.96 4.31
C ALA A 103 -1.50 1.64 3.13
N PHE A 104 -0.67 0.61 3.27
CA PHE A 104 0.33 0.18 2.27
C PHE A 104 1.25 1.33 1.80
N PRO A 105 2.10 1.88 2.68
CA PRO A 105 2.87 3.10 2.45
C PRO A 105 3.86 3.00 1.28
N LEU A 106 4.45 1.83 1.01
CA LEU A 106 5.28 1.64 -0.17
C LEU A 106 4.43 1.76 -1.44
N ASN A 107 3.30 1.06 -1.52
CA ASN A 107 2.40 1.17 -2.68
C ASN A 107 1.86 2.60 -2.85
N ALA A 108 1.60 3.32 -1.75
CA ALA A 108 1.17 4.72 -1.78
C ALA A 108 2.26 5.67 -2.31
N LEU A 109 3.54 5.32 -2.13
CA LEU A 109 4.69 6.05 -2.67
C LEU A 109 4.86 5.82 -4.18
N LEU A 110 4.40 4.69 -4.71
CA LEU A 110 4.60 4.35 -6.13
C LEU A 110 3.79 5.26 -7.05
N SER A 111 4.46 5.86 -8.03
CA SER A 111 3.81 6.50 -9.17
C SER A 111 3.26 5.46 -10.14
N THR A 112 4.12 4.53 -10.55
CA THR A 112 3.82 3.44 -11.47
C THR A 112 4.60 2.21 -11.05
N ILE A 113 4.01 1.04 -11.30
CA ILE A 113 4.67 -0.25 -11.18
C ILE A 113 4.59 -1.00 -12.50
N GLN A 114 5.69 -1.59 -12.91
CA GLN A 114 5.84 -2.26 -14.19
C GLN A 114 6.55 -3.59 -14.01
N SER A 115 6.07 -4.62 -14.68
CA SER A 115 6.73 -5.92 -14.74
C SER A 115 6.89 -6.37 -16.18
N ASN A 116 8.04 -6.95 -16.49
CA ASN A 116 8.27 -7.69 -17.72
C ASN A 116 8.37 -9.18 -17.40
N LEU A 117 7.55 -10.01 -18.03
CA LEU A 117 7.65 -11.48 -18.00
C LEU A 117 7.95 -11.95 -19.41
N ASN A 118 9.15 -12.49 -19.68
CA ASN A 118 9.53 -12.99 -21.00
C ASN A 118 9.18 -12.03 -22.17
N ASN A 119 9.52 -10.75 -22.06
CA ASN A 119 9.22 -9.68 -23.03
C ASN A 119 7.75 -9.19 -23.06
N ALA A 120 6.84 -9.76 -22.27
CA ALA A 120 5.51 -9.21 -22.07
C ALA A 120 5.53 -8.16 -20.95
N ASN A 121 5.17 -6.92 -21.27
CA ASN A 121 5.13 -5.81 -20.33
C ASN A 121 3.73 -5.62 -19.75
N PHE A 122 3.66 -5.48 -18.43
CA PHE A 122 2.47 -5.14 -17.68
C PHE A 122 2.78 -3.91 -16.83
N SER A 123 1.86 -2.95 -16.80
CA SER A 123 2.07 -1.72 -16.05
C SER A 123 0.75 -1.19 -15.50
N VAL A 124 0.80 -0.65 -14.29
CA VAL A 124 -0.32 0.11 -13.72
C VAL A 124 0.20 1.39 -13.07
N ASN A 125 -0.57 2.47 -13.21
CA ASN A 125 -0.36 3.70 -12.47
C ASN A 125 -0.99 3.56 -11.08
N THR A 126 -0.22 3.01 -10.14
CA THR A 126 -0.70 2.71 -8.78
C THR A 126 -1.22 3.96 -8.07
N ARG A 127 -0.59 5.12 -8.30
CA ARG A 127 -0.95 6.38 -7.64
C ARG A 127 -2.42 6.73 -7.88
N ASP A 128 -2.93 6.55 -9.08
CA ASP A 128 -4.29 6.99 -9.39
C ASP A 128 -5.37 5.96 -8.99
N VAL A 129 -5.05 4.67 -9.09
CA VAL A 129 -6.05 3.60 -8.91
C VAL A 129 -6.14 3.10 -7.47
N MET A 130 -5.07 3.23 -6.68
CA MET A 130 -4.95 2.59 -5.36
C MET A 130 -6.09 2.94 -4.40
N ALA A 131 -6.46 4.22 -4.29
CA ALA A 131 -7.46 4.66 -3.33
C ALA A 131 -8.86 4.08 -3.61
N GLY A 132 -9.24 4.00 -4.89
CA GLY A 132 -10.51 3.40 -5.31
C GLY A 132 -10.49 1.88 -5.16
N LEU A 133 -9.43 1.23 -5.63
CA LEU A 133 -9.34 -0.22 -5.63
C LEU A 133 -9.20 -0.82 -4.22
N LEU A 134 -8.50 -0.15 -3.29
CA LEU A 134 -8.41 -0.62 -1.91
C LEU A 134 -9.81 -0.76 -1.27
N LYS A 135 -10.74 0.15 -1.56
CA LYS A 135 -12.12 0.06 -1.04
C LYS A 135 -12.94 -1.08 -1.64
N MET A 136 -12.52 -1.63 -2.78
CA MET A 136 -13.18 -2.76 -3.43
C MET A 136 -12.64 -4.11 -2.93
N TYR A 137 -11.51 -4.13 -2.23
CA TYR A 137 -10.94 -5.34 -1.67
C TYR A 137 -11.66 -5.75 -0.39
N ASN A 138 -11.67 -7.05 -0.11
CA ASN A 138 -12.12 -7.56 1.17
C ASN A 138 -11.11 -7.12 2.26
N TYR A 139 -11.61 -6.45 3.29
CA TYR A 139 -10.84 -5.95 4.42
C TYR A 139 -10.10 -7.07 5.17
N GLU A 140 -10.67 -8.27 5.25
CA GLU A 140 -10.05 -9.45 5.88
C GLU A 140 -8.79 -9.92 5.16
N GLU A 141 -8.77 -9.83 3.84
CA GLU A 141 -7.63 -10.28 3.04
C GLU A 141 -6.45 -9.32 3.17
N LEU A 142 -6.75 -8.03 3.25
CA LEU A 142 -5.74 -7.01 3.50
C LEU A 142 -5.22 -7.09 4.94
N ALA A 143 -6.06 -7.47 5.90
CA ALA A 143 -5.66 -7.70 7.28
C ALA A 143 -4.61 -8.81 7.43
N ARG A 144 -4.46 -9.72 6.46
CA ARG A 144 -3.37 -10.72 6.46
C ARG A 144 -1.97 -10.11 6.47
N TYR A 145 -1.81 -8.91 5.91
CA TYR A 145 -0.54 -8.19 5.89
C TYR A 145 -0.32 -7.33 7.14
N ASN A 146 -1.26 -7.33 8.08
CA ASN A 146 -1.09 -6.65 9.35
C ASN A 146 0.16 -7.20 10.06
N SER A 147 0.95 -6.32 10.67
CA SER A 147 2.34 -6.55 11.15
C SER A 147 3.45 -6.55 10.09
N LEU A 148 3.18 -6.78 8.80
CA LEU A 148 4.17 -6.59 7.72
C LEU A 148 4.13 -5.17 7.16
N SER A 149 2.92 -4.61 7.07
CA SER A 149 2.65 -3.23 6.71
C SER A 149 1.35 -2.77 7.38
N PRO A 150 1.13 -1.45 7.55
CA PRO A 150 -0.18 -0.96 7.99
C PRO A 150 -1.20 -1.20 6.86
N SER A 151 -2.24 -1.98 7.14
CA SER A 151 -3.19 -2.46 6.11
C SER A 151 -4.63 -1.92 6.26
N LEU A 152 -4.94 -1.21 7.36
CA LEU A 152 -6.27 -0.68 7.62
C LEU A 152 -6.63 0.50 6.69
N ILE A 153 -7.67 0.32 5.88
CA ILE A 153 -8.15 1.31 4.89
C ILE A 153 -9.04 2.36 5.56
N ASP A 154 -9.09 3.56 4.97
CA ASP A 154 -9.99 4.64 5.37
C ASP A 154 -11.44 4.35 4.94
N SER A 155 -12.31 4.07 5.91
CA SER A 155 -13.73 3.73 5.66
C SER A 155 -14.73 4.73 6.24
N PHE A 156 -14.42 5.37 7.37
CA PHE A 156 -15.43 6.10 8.16
C PHE A 156 -15.37 7.61 8.05
N TYR A 157 -14.18 8.19 7.91
CA TYR A 157 -13.97 9.63 8.04
C TYR A 157 -13.56 10.25 6.70
N GLN A 158 -14.17 11.39 6.37
CA GLN A 158 -13.71 12.25 5.29
C GLN A 158 -12.51 13.10 5.73
N ASP A 159 -12.54 13.58 6.98
CA ASP A 159 -11.46 14.30 7.64
C ASP A 159 -11.06 13.53 8.91
N TYR A 160 -9.76 13.23 9.05
CA TYR A 160 -9.25 12.48 10.19
C TYR A 160 -9.40 13.20 11.53
N ARG A 161 -9.60 14.52 11.53
CA ARG A 161 -9.86 15.31 12.75
C ARG A 161 -11.09 14.82 13.50
N ASP A 162 -12.12 14.40 12.78
CA ASP A 162 -13.39 13.93 13.36
C ASP A 162 -13.24 12.58 14.08
N GLY A 163 -12.14 11.87 13.83
CA GLY A 163 -11.79 10.61 14.49
C GLY A 163 -10.87 10.77 15.70
N LEU A 164 -10.38 11.97 16.02
CA LEU A 164 -9.46 12.13 17.14
C LEU A 164 -10.14 11.78 18.48
N GLY A 165 -9.56 10.85 19.23
CA GLY A 165 -10.11 10.38 20.51
C GLY A 165 -11.21 9.31 20.38
N SER A 166 -11.61 8.91 19.17
CA SER A 166 -12.54 7.80 18.96
C SER A 166 -11.82 6.45 18.84
N ASN A 167 -12.50 5.37 19.24
CA ASN A 167 -11.95 4.00 19.16
C ASN A 167 -11.86 3.44 17.73
N ASN A 168 -12.51 4.08 16.77
CA ASN A 168 -12.46 3.73 15.35
C ASN A 168 -11.49 4.64 14.56
N ASN A 169 -10.64 5.40 15.25
CA ASN A 169 -9.59 6.18 14.62
C ASN A 169 -8.53 5.28 13.97
N VAL A 170 -8.43 5.35 12.65
CA VAL A 170 -7.44 4.58 11.88
C VAL A 170 -6.00 5.00 12.16
N LEU A 171 -5.76 6.20 12.69
CA LEU A 171 -4.43 6.75 12.96
C LEU A 171 -3.88 6.39 14.34
N ALA A 172 -4.72 5.81 15.19
CA ALA A 172 -4.40 5.65 16.59
C ALA A 172 -3.41 4.50 16.86
N ASN A 173 -3.01 4.36 18.11
CA ASN A 173 -2.09 3.33 18.57
C ASN A 173 -2.86 2.10 19.10
N TYR A 174 -2.14 1.17 19.70
CA TYR A 174 -2.71 -0.09 20.19
C TYR A 174 -3.70 0.10 21.34
N SER A 175 -3.55 1.17 22.14
CA SER A 175 -4.37 1.40 23.33
C SER A 175 -5.84 1.72 23.03
N THR A 176 -6.12 2.16 21.81
CA THR A 176 -7.47 2.52 21.33
C THR A 176 -7.98 1.56 20.24
N GLY A 177 -7.27 0.44 20.03
CA GLY A 177 -7.67 -0.58 19.06
C GLY A 177 -8.99 -1.26 19.43
N SER A 178 -9.76 -1.67 18.42
CA SER A 178 -10.98 -2.47 18.60
C SER A 178 -10.65 -3.91 19.04
N TYR A 179 -11.65 -4.66 19.51
CA TYR A 179 -11.49 -6.03 20.02
C TYR A 179 -11.04 -7.06 18.96
N ALA A 180 -11.18 -6.76 17.68
CA ALA A 180 -10.74 -7.63 16.59
C ALA A 180 -9.23 -7.47 16.37
N LYS A 181 -8.46 -8.51 16.71
CA LYS A 181 -6.99 -8.50 16.64
C LYS A 181 -6.48 -8.26 15.22
N GLU A 182 -7.26 -8.60 14.21
CA GLU A 182 -6.93 -8.49 12.80
C GLU A 182 -6.98 -7.03 12.30
N TYR A 183 -7.83 -6.19 12.90
CA TYR A 183 -8.06 -4.80 12.47
C TYR A 183 -7.37 -3.81 13.40
N GLN A 184 -6.04 -3.80 13.35
CA GLN A 184 -5.25 -2.85 14.12
C GLN A 184 -5.21 -1.48 13.41
N PRO A 185 -5.34 -0.38 14.15
CA PRO A 185 -5.05 0.96 13.65
C PRO A 185 -3.63 1.07 13.07
N ARG A 186 -3.44 1.96 12.09
CA ARG A 186 -2.16 2.11 11.38
C ARG A 186 -1.04 2.65 12.26
N GLY A 187 -1.39 3.44 13.27
CA GLY A 187 -0.43 4.00 14.23
C GLY A 187 0.18 2.96 15.19
N VAL A 188 -0.26 1.70 15.14
CA VAL A 188 0.40 0.57 15.81
C VAL A 188 1.71 0.20 15.11
N PHE A 189 1.84 0.49 13.81
CA PHE A 189 2.99 0.07 13.03
C PHE A 189 4.28 0.75 13.53
N PRO A 190 5.37 0.00 13.77
CA PRO A 190 6.56 0.55 14.41
C PRO A 190 7.31 1.52 13.50
N VAL A 191 7.62 2.69 14.05
CA VAL A 191 8.43 3.72 13.40
C VAL A 191 9.48 4.26 14.35
N VAL A 192 10.54 4.83 13.79
CA VAL A 192 11.56 5.57 14.54
C VAL A 192 11.60 6.98 14.00
N LEU A 193 11.50 7.97 14.89
CA LEU A 193 11.71 9.37 14.53
C LEU A 193 13.20 9.70 14.69
N LEU A 194 13.76 10.38 13.70
CA LEU A 194 15.14 10.84 13.68
C LEU A 194 15.19 12.34 13.42
N ASP A 195 16.20 13.03 13.93
CA ASP A 195 16.56 14.35 13.42
C ASP A 195 17.17 14.23 12.00
N LEU A 196 17.47 15.37 11.37
CA LEU A 196 18.08 15.39 10.04
C LEU A 196 19.53 14.87 10.03
N GLN A 197 20.17 14.80 11.19
CA GLN A 197 21.52 14.27 11.38
C GLN A 197 21.53 12.74 11.60
N GLY A 198 20.36 12.12 11.79
CA GLY A 198 20.17 10.69 11.98
C GLY A 198 20.15 10.24 13.44
N ASN A 199 20.08 11.15 14.41
CA ASN A 199 19.93 10.80 15.83
C ASN A 199 18.47 10.48 16.15
N VAL A 200 18.25 9.47 16.99
CA VAL A 200 16.91 9.04 17.41
C VAL A 200 16.29 10.06 18.35
N LEU A 201 15.09 10.53 18.03
CA LEU A 201 14.32 11.39 18.92
C LEU A 201 13.78 10.58 20.11
N PRO A 202 13.75 11.17 21.33
CA PRO A 202 13.39 10.45 22.55
C PRO A 202 11.89 10.11 22.66
N SER A 203 11.06 10.75 21.84
CA SER A 203 9.61 10.61 21.85
C SER A 203 9.07 10.50 20.43
N LEU A 204 7.92 9.85 20.28
CA LEU A 204 7.12 9.83 19.05
C LEU A 204 6.18 11.04 18.92
N GLU A 205 6.33 12.01 19.83
CA GLU A 205 5.60 13.27 19.89
C GLU A 205 6.56 14.45 19.82
N ILE A 206 6.23 15.45 19.01
CA ILE A 206 6.95 16.72 18.86
C ILE A 206 5.99 17.83 19.31
N ARG A 207 6.45 18.65 20.25
CA ARG A 207 5.72 19.78 20.81
C ARG A 207 6.45 21.08 20.59
N ALA A 208 5.72 22.20 20.57
CA ALA A 208 6.31 23.51 20.68
C ALA A 208 6.94 23.72 22.06
N ASP A 209 8.04 24.46 22.14
CA ASP A 209 8.68 24.85 23.40
C ASP A 209 7.91 25.96 24.12
N ASP A 210 8.41 26.38 25.29
CA ASP A 210 7.80 27.46 26.09
C ASP A 210 7.74 28.81 25.36
N ALA A 211 8.57 29.00 24.33
CA ALA A 211 8.57 30.18 23.48
C ALA A 211 7.60 30.06 22.28
N GLY A 212 6.90 28.93 22.13
CA GLY A 212 6.02 28.68 20.99
C GLY A 212 6.78 28.32 19.71
N THR A 213 8.01 27.82 19.84
CA THR A 213 8.89 27.45 18.73
C THR A 213 8.87 25.93 18.54
N SER A 214 8.81 25.44 17.30
CA SER A 214 9.08 24.02 17.07
C SER A 214 10.56 23.73 17.36
N PRO A 215 10.90 22.66 18.11
CA PRO A 215 12.29 22.31 18.38
C PRO A 215 13.04 21.86 17.12
N LEU A 216 12.31 21.47 16.06
CA LEU A 216 12.85 21.01 14.79
C LEU A 216 12.09 21.65 13.64
N ALA A 217 12.80 22.07 12.58
CA ALA A 217 12.16 22.51 11.34
C ALA A 217 11.60 21.32 10.54
N SER A 218 12.36 20.22 10.54
CA SER A 218 12.01 18.97 9.87
C SER A 218 12.60 17.79 10.63
N PHE A 219 12.00 16.61 10.45
CA PHE A 219 12.46 15.35 11.04
C PHE A 219 12.22 14.20 10.07
N ILE A 220 12.80 13.04 10.36
CA ILE A 220 12.69 11.83 9.52
C ILE A 220 11.85 10.78 10.24
N VAL A 221 10.84 10.26 9.56
CA VAL A 221 10.11 9.05 9.95
C VAL A 221 10.73 7.87 9.22
N ARG A 222 11.41 6.99 9.94
CA ARG A 222 12.00 5.75 9.42
C ARG A 222 11.11 4.57 9.76
N PHE A 223 10.81 3.77 8.76
CA PHE A 223 10.08 2.51 8.93
C PHE A 223 10.49 1.46 7.91
N LYS A 224 10.29 0.20 8.27
CA LYS A 224 10.54 -0.94 7.40
C LYS A 224 9.20 -1.61 7.09
N THR A 225 8.85 -1.72 5.83
CA THR A 225 7.57 -2.28 5.37
C THR A 225 7.83 -3.46 4.45
N THR A 226 6.96 -4.47 4.52
CA THR A 226 6.90 -5.60 3.59
C THR A 226 5.51 -5.65 2.99
N GLU A 227 5.38 -5.31 1.71
CA GLU A 227 4.09 -5.15 1.05
C GLU A 227 3.95 -6.06 -0.17
N PRO A 228 2.73 -6.56 -0.44
CA PRO A 228 2.45 -7.24 -1.68
C PRO A 228 2.47 -6.26 -2.87
N LEU A 229 2.63 -6.80 -4.08
CA LEU A 229 2.39 -6.04 -5.31
C LEU A 229 0.90 -5.81 -5.48
N LEU A 230 0.41 -4.65 -5.06
CA LEU A 230 -1.01 -4.31 -5.18
C LEU A 230 -1.37 -3.91 -6.61
N PHE A 231 -2.51 -4.42 -7.09
CA PHE A 231 -3.18 -4.02 -8.34
C PHE A 231 -2.39 -4.24 -9.65
N LEU A 232 -1.22 -4.88 -9.60
CA LEU A 232 -0.49 -5.28 -10.79
C LEU A 232 -0.93 -6.68 -11.21
N SER A 233 -1.75 -6.78 -12.25
CA SER A 233 -2.05 -8.06 -12.87
C SER A 233 -0.86 -8.54 -13.72
N PRO A 234 -0.54 -9.85 -13.79
CA PRO A 234 -1.27 -11.01 -13.28
C PRO A 234 -0.94 -11.46 -11.85
N TYR A 235 -0.25 -10.64 -11.05
CA TYR A 235 0.11 -10.97 -9.67
C TYR A 235 -1.12 -11.03 -8.75
N ILE A 236 -0.99 -11.74 -7.63
CA ILE A 236 -2.06 -11.92 -6.66
C ILE A 236 -1.70 -11.22 -5.36
N SER A 237 -2.51 -10.22 -4.99
CA SER A 237 -2.41 -9.52 -3.71
C SER A 237 -3.55 -9.82 -2.72
N GLY A 238 -4.67 -10.39 -3.16
CA GLY A 238 -5.81 -10.79 -2.33
C GLY A 238 -6.39 -12.13 -2.77
N ASN A 239 -7.70 -12.32 -2.64
CA ASN A 239 -8.38 -13.49 -3.18
C ASN A 239 -8.22 -13.55 -4.68
N SER A 240 -8.07 -14.76 -5.20
CA SER A 240 -8.23 -14.99 -6.62
C SER A 240 -8.85 -16.35 -6.83
N ASN A 241 -9.85 -16.42 -7.71
CA ASN A 241 -10.43 -17.70 -8.12
C ASN A 241 -9.42 -18.57 -8.89
N ASN A 242 -8.29 -17.98 -9.33
CA ASN A 242 -7.21 -18.68 -10.01
C ASN A 242 -5.90 -18.44 -9.25
N HIS A 243 -5.34 -19.50 -8.65
CA HIS A 243 -4.05 -19.49 -7.95
C HIS A 243 -2.91 -20.14 -8.76
N GLY A 244 -3.08 -20.39 -10.06
CA GLY A 244 -2.06 -21.02 -10.90
C GLY A 244 -0.76 -20.22 -10.89
N ALA A 245 0.38 -20.88 -10.67
CA ALA A 245 1.71 -20.25 -10.67
C ALA A 245 2.18 -19.91 -12.10
N PHE A 246 3.16 -19.02 -12.25
CA PHE A 246 3.82 -18.81 -13.54
C PHE A 246 4.70 -20.01 -13.87
N LEU A 247 4.64 -20.51 -15.10
CA LEU A 247 5.45 -21.62 -15.59
C LEU A 247 6.07 -21.24 -16.94
N GLY A 248 7.27 -21.74 -17.24
CA GLY A 248 7.97 -21.44 -18.49
C GLY A 248 8.51 -20.00 -18.58
N ILE A 249 8.60 -19.29 -17.46
CA ILE A 249 9.26 -17.98 -17.41
C ILE A 249 10.76 -18.14 -17.22
N ASN A 250 11.55 -17.41 -18.00
CA ASN A 250 13.01 -17.39 -17.93
C ASN A 250 13.48 -16.15 -17.16
N ASN A 251 12.96 -14.99 -17.55
CA ASN A 251 13.32 -13.70 -17.00
C ASN A 251 12.11 -12.94 -16.50
N LEU A 252 12.26 -12.34 -15.32
CA LEU A 252 11.30 -11.44 -14.73
C LEU A 252 12.02 -10.17 -14.30
N THR A 253 11.55 -9.03 -14.76
CA THR A 253 12.02 -7.73 -14.25
C THR A 253 10.87 -6.95 -13.66
N LEU A 254 11.04 -6.43 -12.45
CA LEU A 254 10.07 -5.58 -11.78
C LEU A 254 10.69 -4.19 -11.61
N THR A 255 10.00 -3.16 -12.07
CA THR A 255 10.41 -1.76 -11.97
C THR A 255 9.32 -0.99 -11.24
N MET A 256 9.69 -0.35 -10.13
CA MET A 256 8.83 0.47 -9.30
C MET A 256 9.34 1.90 -9.32
N ASN A 257 8.54 2.82 -9.86
CA ASN A 257 8.90 4.23 -9.92
C ASN A 257 8.36 4.95 -8.68
N LEU A 258 9.25 5.45 -7.84
CA LEU A 258 8.90 6.18 -6.62
C LEU A 258 8.45 7.59 -7.01
N GLY A 259 7.29 8.01 -6.49
CA GLY A 259 6.71 9.31 -6.73
C GLY A 259 6.82 10.23 -5.51
N ASP A 260 5.91 11.18 -5.44
CA ASP A 260 5.77 12.10 -4.32
C ASP A 260 5.20 11.41 -3.07
N ALA A 261 5.81 11.68 -1.92
CA ALA A 261 5.54 11.03 -0.64
C ALA A 261 4.35 11.61 0.14
N SER A 262 3.65 12.62 -0.41
CA SER A 262 2.46 13.22 0.23
C SER A 262 1.36 12.24 0.65
N ARG A 263 1.31 11.04 0.04
CA ARG A 263 0.31 9.99 0.34
C ARG A 263 0.82 8.87 1.23
N VAL A 264 2.09 8.91 1.65
CA VAL A 264 2.70 7.87 2.49
C VAL A 264 2.29 8.03 3.95
N MET A 265 1.94 9.24 4.36
CA MET A 265 1.54 9.56 5.73
C MET A 265 0.18 10.23 5.75
N SER A 266 -0.65 9.85 6.72
CA SER A 266 -1.91 10.50 7.02
C SER A 266 -1.73 11.49 8.17
N ASN A 267 -2.39 12.64 8.06
CA ASN A 267 -2.26 13.72 9.03
C ASN A 267 -3.62 14.21 9.54
N ALA A 268 -3.74 14.33 10.86
CA ALA A 268 -4.82 14.99 11.59
C ALA A 268 -4.30 16.02 12.61
N SER A 269 -3.01 16.35 12.62
CA SER A 269 -2.42 17.32 13.56
C SER A 269 -2.67 18.76 13.12
N TYR A 270 -3.32 19.50 14.00
CA TYR A 270 -3.59 20.92 13.91
C TYR A 270 -3.29 21.53 15.28
N ALA A 271 -2.71 22.72 15.29
CA ALA A 271 -2.36 23.43 16.52
C ALA A 271 -2.74 24.91 16.40
N LEU A 272 -2.91 25.57 17.54
CA LEU A 272 -3.16 27.01 17.61
C LEU A 272 -1.87 27.77 17.34
N ARG A 273 -1.96 28.82 16.52
CA ARG A 273 -0.88 29.79 16.36
C ARG A 273 -1.06 30.90 17.38
N LYS A 274 0.05 31.48 17.84
CA LYS A 274 0.02 32.59 18.80
C LYS A 274 -0.75 33.82 18.30
N ASP A 275 -0.84 33.98 16.97
CA ASP A 275 -1.48 35.11 16.29
C ASP A 275 -2.82 34.78 15.63
N ASN A 276 -3.34 33.55 15.81
CA ASN A 276 -4.58 33.12 15.17
C ASN A 276 -5.42 32.22 16.09
N GLU A 277 -6.71 32.54 16.22
CA GLU A 277 -7.65 31.74 17.01
C GLU A 277 -8.04 30.43 16.30
N ASP A 278 -7.88 30.36 14.98
CA ASP A 278 -8.19 29.15 14.20
C ASP A 278 -7.00 28.18 14.13
N PRO A 279 -7.22 26.87 14.39
CA PRO A 279 -6.16 25.87 14.36
C PRO A 279 -5.65 25.63 12.93
N VAL A 280 -4.33 25.62 12.78
CA VAL A 280 -3.63 25.48 11.49
C VAL A 280 -2.94 24.13 11.40
N LYS A 281 -2.85 23.57 10.19
CA LYS A 281 -2.11 22.32 9.91
C LYS A 281 -0.66 22.46 10.36
N THR A 282 -0.20 21.53 11.17
CA THR A 282 1.17 21.56 11.71
C THR A 282 2.22 21.01 10.75
N ILE A 283 1.81 20.22 9.76
CA ILE A 283 2.70 19.63 8.74
C ILE A 283 2.57 20.40 7.44
N ALA A 284 3.70 20.90 6.94
CA ALA A 284 3.78 21.66 5.70
C ALA A 284 3.99 20.76 4.48
N ASN A 285 4.89 19.77 4.60
CA ASN A 285 5.30 18.92 3.49
C ASN A 285 5.80 17.55 3.97
N VAL A 286 5.70 16.55 3.09
CA VAL A 286 6.18 15.18 3.30
C VAL A 286 6.91 14.75 2.05
N SER A 287 8.19 14.40 2.16
CA SER A 287 9.04 14.05 1.01
C SER A 287 9.86 12.78 1.26
N LEU A 288 10.17 12.05 0.19
CA LEU A 288 11.04 10.89 0.27
C LEU A 288 12.50 11.35 0.43
N LYS A 289 13.17 10.95 1.52
CA LYS A 289 14.60 11.21 1.70
C LYS A 289 15.44 10.16 0.98
N GLN A 290 15.16 8.89 1.28
CA GLN A 290 15.84 7.74 0.70
C GLN A 290 15.06 6.45 0.94
N TYR A 291 15.39 5.41 0.17
CA TYR A 291 15.04 4.03 0.49
C TYR A 291 16.32 3.22 0.73
N ALA A 292 16.23 2.16 1.52
CA ALA A 292 17.36 1.27 1.80
C ALA A 292 16.93 -0.20 1.89
N GLY A 293 17.82 -1.11 1.50
CA GLY A 293 17.63 -2.55 1.69
C GLY A 293 16.41 -3.12 0.97
N ALA A 294 16.09 -2.62 -0.23
CA ALA A 294 14.96 -3.11 -1.01
C ALA A 294 15.24 -4.54 -1.52
N SER A 295 14.34 -5.47 -1.17
CA SER A 295 14.43 -6.89 -1.57
C SER A 295 13.07 -7.43 -1.99
N LEU A 296 13.04 -8.16 -3.11
CA LEU A 296 11.89 -8.87 -3.63
C LEU A 296 11.90 -10.32 -3.15
N MET A 297 10.83 -10.77 -2.50
CA MET A 297 10.69 -12.11 -1.93
C MET A 297 9.75 -12.94 -2.80
N LEU A 298 10.23 -14.10 -3.25
CA LEU A 298 9.56 -14.97 -4.20
C LEU A 298 9.55 -16.42 -3.70
N ASN A 299 8.52 -17.17 -4.08
CA ASN A 299 8.45 -18.60 -3.83
C ASN A 299 8.53 -19.39 -5.15
N PHE A 300 9.54 -20.24 -5.24
CA PHE A 300 9.74 -21.18 -6.33
C PHE A 300 9.24 -22.57 -5.94
N LEU A 301 8.34 -23.10 -6.76
CA LEU A 301 7.72 -24.41 -6.59
C LEU A 301 8.40 -25.39 -7.55
N ASN A 302 9.11 -26.38 -7.02
CA ASN A 302 9.61 -27.47 -7.84
C ASN A 302 8.49 -28.48 -8.06
N ILE A 303 8.14 -28.70 -9.33
CA ILE A 303 7.04 -29.57 -9.71
C ILE A 303 7.59 -30.99 -9.89
N PRO A 304 7.06 -32.01 -9.19
CA PRO A 304 7.41 -33.40 -9.41
C PRO A 304 7.11 -33.82 -10.87
N PRO A 305 7.91 -34.71 -11.48
CA PRO A 305 7.70 -35.15 -12.87
C PRO A 305 6.29 -35.72 -13.14
N THR A 306 5.71 -36.41 -12.16
CA THR A 306 4.36 -36.99 -12.23
C THR A 306 3.25 -35.95 -12.31
N LEU A 307 3.44 -34.78 -11.70
CA LEU A 307 2.51 -33.66 -11.79
C LEU A 307 2.78 -32.82 -13.03
N TYR A 308 4.05 -32.60 -13.37
CA TYR A 308 4.43 -31.85 -14.56
C TYR A 308 3.87 -32.48 -15.85
N ALA A 309 3.87 -33.81 -15.94
CA ALA A 309 3.28 -34.53 -17.08
C ALA A 309 1.76 -34.36 -17.23
N LYS A 310 1.06 -33.94 -16.16
CA LYS A 310 -0.38 -33.69 -16.16
C LYS A 310 -0.72 -32.21 -16.39
N MET A 311 0.28 -31.33 -16.44
CA MET A 311 0.07 -29.91 -16.68
C MET A 311 0.01 -29.63 -18.17
N GLU A 312 -0.95 -28.82 -18.57
CA GLU A 312 -1.07 -28.37 -19.96
C GLU A 312 0.10 -27.45 -20.32
N ALA A 313 0.54 -27.53 -21.58
CA ALA A 313 1.62 -26.68 -22.09
C ALA A 313 1.25 -25.18 -22.09
N LYS A 314 -0.05 -24.87 -22.10
CA LYS A 314 -0.58 -23.50 -22.04
C LYS A 314 -1.18 -23.24 -20.66
N ASN A 315 -0.65 -22.25 -19.96
CA ASN A 315 -1.24 -21.75 -18.72
C ASN A 315 -2.04 -20.47 -18.98
N ILE A 316 -3.24 -20.37 -18.40
CA ILE A 316 -4.12 -19.21 -18.50
C ILE A 316 -4.28 -18.59 -17.12
N VAL A 317 -3.98 -17.30 -17.02
CA VAL A 317 -4.14 -16.50 -15.81
C VAL A 317 -5.03 -15.31 -16.09
N ASN A 318 -5.81 -14.90 -15.09
CA ASN A 318 -6.63 -13.70 -15.21
C ASN A 318 -5.74 -12.47 -15.33
N TYR A 319 -6.07 -11.61 -16.30
CA TYR A 319 -5.41 -10.34 -16.51
C TYR A 319 -6.42 -9.20 -16.44
N ASN A 320 -6.24 -8.29 -15.47
CA ASN A 320 -7.04 -7.10 -15.29
C ASN A 320 -6.17 -5.87 -15.52
N GLN A 321 -6.62 -4.97 -16.40
CA GLN A 321 -5.97 -3.70 -16.62
C GLN A 321 -6.77 -2.59 -15.94
N TYR A 322 -6.11 -1.82 -15.07
CA TYR A 322 -6.70 -0.69 -14.38
C TYR A 322 -6.19 0.61 -15.01
N THR A 323 -7.13 1.40 -15.53
CA THR A 323 -6.84 2.72 -16.12
C THR A 323 -7.69 3.76 -15.43
N SER A 324 -7.06 4.84 -14.97
CA SER A 324 -7.71 6.02 -14.42
C SER A 324 -7.82 7.11 -15.49
N TYR A 325 -8.94 7.83 -15.49
CA TYR A 325 -9.09 9.05 -16.26
C TYR A 325 -9.39 10.19 -15.28
N ASN A 326 -8.39 11.04 -15.06
CA ASN A 326 -8.53 12.18 -14.17
C ASN A 326 -9.04 13.38 -14.97
N TYR A 327 -10.14 13.97 -14.55
CA TYR A 327 -10.62 15.24 -15.09
C TYR A 327 -10.17 16.37 -14.16
N THR A 328 -9.51 17.39 -14.72
CA THR A 328 -9.26 18.63 -14.00
C THR A 328 -10.42 19.56 -14.32
N ALA A 329 -11.23 19.91 -13.32
CA ALA A 329 -12.28 20.90 -13.50
C ALA A 329 -11.66 22.27 -13.79
N GLY A 330 -11.58 22.60 -15.08
CA GLY A 330 -11.25 23.93 -15.54
C GLY A 330 -12.50 24.81 -15.55
N MET A 331 -12.36 26.01 -15.00
CA MET A 331 -13.23 27.18 -15.13
C MET A 331 -14.39 27.33 -14.13
N THR A 332 -14.24 28.34 -13.28
CA THR A 332 -15.32 29.05 -12.60
C THR A 332 -16.12 29.83 -13.66
N LEU A 333 -17.42 29.57 -13.81
CA LEU A 333 -18.31 30.42 -14.61
C LEU A 333 -18.81 31.60 -13.73
N PRO A 334 -18.66 32.86 -14.13
CA PRO A 334 -19.22 33.98 -13.39
C PRO A 334 -20.75 34.00 -13.56
N LYS A 335 -21.49 34.04 -12.44
CA LYS A 335 -22.96 34.13 -12.44
C LYS A 335 -23.38 35.57 -12.77
N PRO A 336 -24.52 35.81 -13.45
CA PRO A 336 -24.93 37.16 -13.85
C PRO A 336 -25.31 38.12 -12.70
N ASN A 337 -25.23 37.73 -11.42
CA ASN A 337 -25.50 38.57 -10.25
C ASN A 337 -24.89 38.00 -8.93
N GLY A 338 -23.57 37.76 -8.91
CA GLY A 338 -22.78 37.86 -7.66
C GLY A 338 -22.92 36.77 -6.57
N GLY A 339 -23.30 35.53 -6.86
CA GLY A 339 -23.25 34.42 -5.89
C GLY A 339 -22.91 33.06 -6.51
N THR A 340 -22.05 32.26 -5.86
CA THR A 340 -21.52 30.98 -6.39
C THR A 340 -22.50 29.82 -6.19
N MET A 341 -22.84 29.09 -7.25
CA MET A 341 -23.44 27.75 -7.15
C MET A 341 -22.62 26.79 -8.00
N SER A 342 -22.22 25.66 -7.43
CA SER A 342 -21.59 24.56 -8.16
C SER A 342 -22.68 23.75 -8.88
N SER A 343 -22.66 23.71 -10.21
CA SER A 343 -23.45 22.76 -11.01
C SER A 343 -22.50 21.83 -11.76
N VAL A 344 -22.67 20.53 -11.55
CA VAL A 344 -21.87 19.47 -12.18
C VAL A 344 -22.56 19.03 -13.47
N GLN A 345 -21.88 19.15 -14.61
CA GLN A 345 -22.35 18.59 -15.87
C GLN A 345 -21.47 17.39 -16.23
N TYR A 346 -22.07 16.19 -16.17
CA TYR A 346 -21.41 14.93 -16.52
C TYR A 346 -21.55 14.69 -18.02
N SER A 347 -20.43 14.53 -18.74
CA SER A 347 -20.45 13.84 -20.04
C SER A 347 -19.52 12.63 -19.96
N PHE A 348 -20.11 11.45 -20.16
CA PHE A 348 -19.40 10.20 -20.36
C PHE A 348 -19.17 10.06 -21.86
N ASN A 349 -17.92 10.11 -22.31
CA ASN A 349 -17.56 9.67 -23.66
C ASN A 349 -17.15 8.20 -23.61
N ASN A 350 -18.09 7.35 -24.04
CA ASN A 350 -17.98 6.03 -24.66
C ASN A 350 -16.69 5.22 -24.42
N ILE A 351 -16.87 4.10 -23.72
CA ILE A 351 -16.04 2.90 -23.83
C ILE A 351 -16.46 2.18 -25.12
N GLN A 352 -15.50 1.87 -26.00
CA GLN A 352 -15.58 0.74 -26.94
C GLN A 352 -14.74 -0.41 -26.39
#